data_AF-H9UIX9-F1
#
_entry.id   AF-H9UIX9-F1
#
_cell.length_a   1.000
_cell.length_b   1.000
_cell.length_c   1.000
_cell.angle_alpha   90.00
_cell.angle_beta   90.00
_cell.angle_gamma   90.00
#
_symmetry.space_group_name_H-M   'P 1'
#
loop_
_entity.id
_entity.type
_entity.pdbx_description
1 polymer ?
#
loop_
_entity_poly.entity_id
_entity_poly.type
_entity_poly.pdbx_seq_one_letter_code
_entity_poly.pdbx_strand_id
1 'polypeptide(L)'
;MEDIIKHFYKELDVCSARSLDRIEYAFYLAMNLEDLCRNFIRYLSNTDVRNKLLRHINNRAQSKDGVIPSWFLEKLLNEFFSSVGRRRISLGTAIKVLRDYYTPEDLRDFFRWQIFSEGISDRKRAYHISEACYNDDVEGLLIKAWKKFGDEGSISVLVKVGSTEKIVDIFKEIWDSDKIKFYIKNEALKKVACFDFSRVSFIEEESPVSFLSASIAAGRNVTDEFVLSTARSADSINELGYILWCAGKLSKRDVILKLINEIEYIEGKLPLEFWELKFHGLA
;
A
#
# COMPACT_ATOMS: atom_id res chain seq x y z
N MET A 1 36.70 -16.83 -15.07
CA MET A 1 36.61 -15.59 -14.27
C MET A 1 36.41 -16.01 -12.82
N GLU A 2 37.39 -15.72 -11.96
CA GLU A 2 37.37 -16.12 -10.55
C GLU A 2 36.16 -15.49 -9.83
N ASP A 3 35.66 -16.17 -8.81
CA ASP A 3 34.46 -15.74 -8.09
C ASP A 3 34.80 -14.57 -7.16
N ILE A 4 34.81 -13.35 -7.70
CA ILE A 4 35.31 -12.16 -7.00
C ILE A 4 34.60 -11.92 -5.66
N ILE A 5 33.29 -12.22 -5.57
CA ILE A 5 32.55 -12.12 -4.31
C ILE A 5 33.00 -13.20 -3.32
N LYS A 6 33.15 -14.45 -3.76
CA LYS A 6 33.60 -15.55 -2.87
C LYS A 6 35.01 -15.27 -2.34
N HIS A 7 35.89 -14.77 -3.21
CA HIS A 7 37.23 -14.37 -2.82
C HIS A 7 37.17 -13.21 -1.82
N PHE A 8 36.38 -12.17 -2.11
CA PHE A 8 36.19 -11.03 -1.23
C PHE A 8 35.70 -11.43 0.18
N TYR A 9 34.69 -12.28 0.29
CA TYR A 9 34.21 -12.75 1.59
C TYR A 9 35.22 -13.62 2.34
N LYS A 10 36.02 -14.42 1.63
CA LYS A 10 37.13 -15.18 2.24
C LYS A 10 38.16 -14.25 2.88
N GLU A 11 38.49 -13.14 2.21
CA GLU A 11 39.42 -12.13 2.75
C GLU A 11 38.78 -11.32 3.89
N LEU A 12 37.47 -11.06 3.84
CA LEU A 12 36.75 -10.41 4.94
C LEU A 12 36.69 -11.28 6.20
N ASP A 13 36.50 -12.60 6.07
CA ASP A 13 36.35 -13.52 7.20
C ASP A 13 37.59 -13.56 8.12
N VAL A 14 38.77 -13.27 7.58
CA VAL A 14 40.04 -13.19 8.34
C VAL A 14 40.37 -11.77 8.79
N CYS A 15 39.59 -10.78 8.37
CA CYS A 15 39.80 -9.37 8.69
C CYS A 15 39.02 -9.00 9.96
N SER A 16 39.72 -8.46 10.96
CA SER A 16 39.15 -8.02 12.24
C SER A 16 38.93 -6.51 12.32
N ALA A 17 38.97 -5.82 11.19
CA ALA A 17 38.85 -4.37 11.13
C ALA A 17 37.47 -3.88 11.59
N ARG A 18 37.41 -2.76 12.30
CA ARG A 18 36.13 -2.13 12.70
C ARG A 18 35.34 -1.53 11.53
N SER A 19 35.92 -1.47 10.34
CA SER A 19 35.33 -0.85 9.12
C SER A 19 34.97 -1.88 8.04
N LEU A 20 34.80 -3.15 8.42
CA LEU A 20 34.44 -4.23 7.49
C LEU A 20 33.17 -3.93 6.69
N ASP A 21 32.16 -3.38 7.35
CA ASP A 21 30.90 -2.94 6.73
C ASP A 21 31.12 -1.87 5.65
N ARG A 22 32.02 -0.92 5.90
CA ARG A 22 32.39 0.14 4.95
C ARG A 22 33.19 -0.41 3.77
N ILE A 23 34.11 -1.35 4.03
CA ILE A 23 34.89 -2.02 2.98
C ILE A 23 33.95 -2.84 2.09
N GLU A 24 33.02 -3.59 2.69
CA GLU A 24 31.99 -4.33 1.96
C GLU A 24 31.11 -3.42 1.10
N TYR A 25 30.62 -2.33 1.68
CA TYR A 25 29.83 -1.35 0.94
C TYR A 25 30.63 -0.74 -0.23
N ALA A 26 31.88 -0.34 0.02
CA ALA A 26 32.78 0.20 -0.99
C ALA A 26 33.07 -0.82 -2.12
N PHE A 27 33.20 -2.10 -1.78
CA PHE A 27 33.35 -3.18 -2.76
C PHE A 27 32.15 -3.24 -3.72
N TYR A 28 30.92 -3.24 -3.19
CA TYR A 28 29.72 -3.19 -4.04
C TYR A 28 29.59 -1.87 -4.81
N LEU A 29 30.13 -0.75 -4.30
CA LEU A 29 30.21 0.53 -5.02
C LEU A 29 31.22 0.52 -6.17
N ALA A 30 32.29 -0.27 -6.08
CA ALA A 30 33.30 -0.38 -7.13
C ALA A 30 32.84 -1.25 -8.32
N MET A 31 31.82 -2.09 -8.14
CA MET A 31 31.27 -2.92 -9.22
C MET A 31 30.43 -2.08 -10.19
N ASN A 32 30.59 -2.30 -11.50
CA ASN A 32 29.66 -1.74 -12.49
C ASN A 32 28.31 -2.48 -12.45
N LEU A 33 27.28 -1.92 -13.10
CA LEU A 33 25.93 -2.47 -13.06
C LEU A 33 25.81 -3.87 -13.70
N GLU A 34 26.55 -4.12 -14.79
CA GLU A 34 26.63 -5.41 -15.46
C GLU A 34 27.16 -6.51 -14.51
N ASP A 35 28.24 -6.21 -13.78
CA ASP A 35 28.85 -7.12 -12.81
C ASP A 35 27.92 -7.42 -11.63
N LEU A 36 27.20 -6.41 -11.13
CA LEU A 36 26.20 -6.61 -10.08
C LEU A 36 25.08 -7.56 -10.54
N CYS A 37 24.55 -7.35 -11.75
CA CYS A 37 23.50 -8.18 -12.33
C CYS A 37 23.95 -9.63 -12.51
N ARG A 38 25.16 -9.85 -13.04
CA ARG A 38 25.73 -11.21 -13.19
C ARG A 38 25.91 -11.89 -11.83
N ASN A 39 26.45 -11.16 -10.86
CA ASN A 39 26.65 -11.69 -9.51
C ASN A 39 25.33 -11.94 -8.79
N PHE A 40 24.28 -11.15 -9.03
CA PHE A 40 22.97 -11.40 -8.43
C PHE A 40 22.44 -12.78 -8.82
N ILE A 41 22.51 -13.14 -10.11
CA ILE A 41 22.09 -14.45 -10.59
C ILE A 41 22.95 -15.57 -9.98
N ARG A 42 24.27 -15.36 -9.91
CA ARG A 42 25.22 -16.32 -9.33
C ARG A 42 24.94 -16.59 -7.85
N TYR A 43 24.57 -15.56 -7.09
CA TYR A 43 24.39 -15.59 -5.64
C TYR A 43 22.93 -15.62 -5.20
N LEU A 44 22.01 -16.00 -6.09
CA LEU A 44 20.58 -15.99 -5.82
C LEU A 44 20.16 -16.81 -4.58
N SER A 45 20.90 -17.88 -4.26
CA SER A 45 20.69 -18.74 -3.10
C SER A 45 21.24 -18.16 -1.78
N ASN A 46 22.16 -17.19 -1.83
CA ASN A 46 22.70 -16.52 -0.65
C ASN A 46 21.89 -15.26 -0.36
N THR A 47 21.02 -15.31 0.65
CA THR A 47 20.06 -14.24 0.96
C THR A 47 20.73 -12.90 1.24
N ASP A 48 21.82 -12.90 2.02
CA ASP A 48 22.48 -11.66 2.45
C ASP A 48 23.18 -10.98 1.27
N VAL A 49 23.99 -11.74 0.53
CA VAL A 49 24.69 -11.27 -0.67
C VAL A 49 23.70 -10.79 -1.72
N ARG A 50 22.65 -11.58 -1.99
CA ARG A 50 21.60 -11.25 -2.97
C ARG A 50 20.90 -9.94 -2.63
N ASN A 51 20.50 -9.75 -1.37
CA ASN A 51 19.78 -8.54 -0.95
C ASN A 51 20.67 -7.30 -1.03
N LYS A 52 21.97 -7.43 -0.73
CA LYS A 52 22.96 -6.34 -0.93
C LYS A 52 23.09 -6.00 -2.42
N LEU A 53 23.31 -7.01 -3.27
CA LEU A 53 23.39 -6.82 -4.73
C LEU A 53 22.15 -6.14 -5.30
N LEU A 54 20.95 -6.62 -4.95
CA LEU A 54 19.69 -6.04 -5.41
C LEU A 54 19.53 -4.56 -5.03
N ARG A 55 19.89 -4.22 -3.78
CA ARG A 55 19.86 -2.83 -3.30
C ARG A 55 20.80 -1.95 -4.13
N HIS A 56 22.00 -2.42 -4.39
CA HIS A 56 22.99 -1.70 -5.19
C HIS A 56 22.61 -1.60 -6.68
N ILE A 57 21.94 -2.60 -7.24
CA ILE A 57 21.36 -2.54 -8.60
C ILE A 57 20.29 -1.45 -8.64
N ASN A 58 19.31 -1.51 -7.73
CA ASN A 58 18.21 -0.55 -7.69
C ASN A 58 18.71 0.89 -7.49
N ASN A 59 19.60 1.12 -6.52
CA ASN A 59 20.13 2.46 -6.25
C ASN A 59 20.88 3.05 -7.45
N ARG A 60 21.62 2.23 -8.20
CA ARG A 60 22.30 2.69 -9.42
C ARG A 60 21.32 2.97 -10.54
N ALA A 61 20.31 2.13 -10.71
CA ALA A 61 19.30 2.31 -11.73
C ALA A 61 18.41 3.55 -11.48
N GLN A 62 18.33 4.03 -10.23
CA GLN A 62 17.66 5.29 -9.88
C GLN A 62 18.55 6.52 -10.11
N SER A 63 19.86 6.34 -10.27
CA SER A 63 20.77 7.43 -10.66
C SER A 63 20.68 7.68 -12.17
N LYS A 64 20.88 8.93 -12.61
CA LYS A 64 20.66 9.38 -14.01
C LYS A 64 21.46 8.59 -15.07
N ASP A 65 22.50 7.88 -14.68
CA ASP A 65 23.43 7.21 -15.58
C ASP A 65 23.30 5.67 -15.57
N GLY A 66 22.42 5.10 -14.74
CA GLY A 66 22.29 3.65 -14.58
C GLY A 66 21.19 3.03 -15.44
N VAL A 67 21.55 2.31 -16.49
CA VAL A 67 20.61 1.50 -17.29
C VAL A 67 20.75 0.03 -16.90
N ILE A 68 19.71 -0.58 -16.33
CA ILE A 68 19.71 -2.02 -16.04
C ILE A 68 19.79 -2.79 -17.38
N PRO A 69 20.74 -3.74 -17.54
CA PRO A 69 20.82 -4.53 -18.75
C PRO A 69 19.52 -5.32 -19.02
N SER A 70 18.99 -5.25 -20.25
CA SER A 70 17.72 -5.92 -20.62
C SER A 70 17.80 -7.44 -20.40
N TRP A 71 18.93 -8.06 -20.74
CA TRP A 71 19.17 -9.48 -20.53
C TRP A 71 18.95 -9.90 -19.08
N PHE A 72 19.23 -9.03 -18.12
CA PHE A 72 19.08 -9.32 -16.69
C PHE A 72 17.60 -9.33 -16.31
N LEU A 73 16.83 -8.33 -16.74
CA LEU A 73 15.40 -8.24 -16.49
C LEU A 73 14.64 -9.44 -17.11
N GLU A 74 14.94 -9.76 -18.37
CA GLU A 74 14.41 -10.93 -19.08
C GLU A 74 14.76 -12.23 -18.36
N LYS A 75 16.02 -12.36 -17.90
CA LYS A 75 16.47 -13.54 -17.16
C LYS A 75 15.74 -13.72 -15.84
N LEU A 76 15.46 -12.65 -15.10
CA LEU A 76 14.69 -12.72 -13.86
C LEU A 76 13.28 -13.27 -14.10
N LEU A 77 12.59 -12.81 -15.14
CA LEU A 77 11.26 -13.31 -15.51
C LEU A 77 11.29 -14.76 -15.97
N ASN A 78 12.18 -15.10 -16.91
CA ASN A 78 12.31 -16.44 -17.45
C ASN A 78 12.64 -17.48 -16.36
N GLU A 79 13.57 -17.13 -15.46
CA GLU A 79 13.88 -17.98 -14.31
C GLU A 79 12.73 -18.02 -13.30
N PHE A 80 11.98 -16.95 -13.11
CA PHE A 80 10.86 -16.92 -12.17
C PHE A 80 9.77 -17.94 -12.55
N PHE A 81 9.39 -17.96 -13.83
CA PHE A 81 8.35 -18.87 -14.34
C PHE A 81 8.79 -20.34 -14.31
N SER A 82 10.09 -20.62 -14.50
CA SER A 82 10.64 -21.99 -14.50
C SER A 82 11.09 -22.49 -13.11
N SER A 83 11.35 -21.61 -12.15
CA SER A 83 11.84 -21.97 -10.82
C SER A 83 10.70 -22.38 -9.88
N VAL A 84 11.00 -23.12 -8.80
CA VAL A 84 10.06 -23.42 -7.70
C VAL A 84 10.65 -23.07 -6.34
N GLY A 85 9.82 -23.06 -5.29
CA GLY A 85 10.25 -22.89 -3.90
C GLY A 85 10.97 -21.56 -3.61
N ARG A 86 12.02 -21.62 -2.76
CA ARG A 86 12.76 -20.43 -2.30
C ARG A 86 13.38 -19.61 -3.43
N ARG A 87 13.78 -20.26 -4.53
CA ARG A 87 14.35 -19.58 -5.70
C ARG A 87 13.31 -18.65 -6.34
N ARG A 88 12.09 -19.15 -6.57
CA ARG A 88 10.98 -18.35 -7.12
C ARG A 88 10.64 -17.15 -6.23
N ILE A 89 10.59 -17.34 -4.92
CA ILE A 89 10.32 -16.25 -3.96
C ILE A 89 11.38 -15.14 -4.07
N SER A 90 12.65 -15.53 -4.21
CA SER A 90 13.77 -14.59 -4.32
C SER A 90 13.70 -13.77 -5.62
N LEU A 91 13.41 -14.45 -6.74
CA LEU A 91 13.22 -13.80 -8.04
C LEU A 91 12.00 -12.88 -8.04
N GLY A 92 10.86 -13.32 -7.51
CA GLY A 92 9.66 -12.48 -7.42
C GLY A 92 9.86 -11.25 -6.54
N THR A 93 10.71 -11.34 -5.51
CA THR A 93 11.08 -10.17 -4.69
C THR A 93 11.94 -9.19 -5.48
N ALA A 94 12.87 -9.67 -6.31
CA ALA A 94 13.68 -8.82 -7.17
C ALA A 94 12.84 -8.11 -8.24
N ILE A 95 11.94 -8.83 -8.91
CA ILE A 95 11.00 -8.28 -9.88
C ILE A 95 10.14 -7.17 -9.24
N LYS A 96 9.62 -7.41 -8.03
CA LYS A 96 8.87 -6.40 -7.27
C LYS A 96 9.69 -5.13 -7.01
N VAL A 97 10.96 -5.26 -6.64
CA VAL A 97 11.85 -4.12 -6.35
C VAL A 97 12.19 -3.35 -7.62
N LEU A 98 12.41 -4.06 -8.72
CA LEU A 98 12.82 -3.50 -10.01
C LEU A 98 11.63 -3.21 -10.94
N ARG A 99 10.40 -3.14 -10.40
CA ARG A 99 9.17 -3.04 -11.20
C ARG A 99 9.19 -1.85 -12.17
N ASP A 100 9.78 -0.73 -11.77
CA ASP A 100 9.79 0.52 -12.54
C ASP A 100 10.69 0.43 -13.80
N TYR A 101 11.46 -0.66 -13.95
CA TYR A 101 12.34 -0.93 -15.09
C TYR A 101 11.78 -1.95 -16.08
N TYR A 102 10.62 -2.55 -15.78
CA TYR A 102 9.94 -3.48 -16.67
C TYR A 102 8.93 -2.75 -17.56
N THR A 103 8.57 -3.36 -18.68
CA THR A 103 7.41 -2.91 -19.46
C THR A 103 6.12 -3.23 -18.71
N PRO A 104 5.04 -2.45 -18.90
CA PRO A 104 3.73 -2.81 -18.35
C PRO A 104 3.26 -4.22 -18.76
N GLU A 105 3.59 -4.65 -19.98
CA GLU A 105 3.31 -5.99 -20.51
C GLU A 105 3.96 -7.09 -19.66
N ASP A 106 5.26 -6.99 -19.40
CA ASP A 106 6.00 -7.96 -18.58
C ASP A 106 5.42 -8.08 -17.17
N LEU A 107 5.08 -6.93 -16.58
CA LEU A 107 4.50 -6.87 -15.24
C LEU A 107 3.10 -7.48 -15.20
N ARG A 108 2.29 -7.35 -16.26
CA ARG A 108 0.96 -7.97 -16.31
C ARG A 108 1.03 -9.49 -16.29
N ASP A 109 1.98 -10.10 -17.00
CA ASP A 109 2.13 -11.55 -16.99
C ASP A 109 2.63 -12.05 -15.63
N PHE A 110 3.58 -11.35 -15.02
CA PHE A 110 4.00 -11.64 -13.65
C PHE A 110 2.86 -11.46 -12.63
N PHE A 111 2.06 -10.39 -12.77
CA PHE A 111 0.88 -10.12 -11.96
C PHE A 111 -0.14 -11.26 -12.05
N ARG A 112 -0.53 -11.65 -13.27
CA ARG A 112 -1.50 -12.73 -13.54
C ARG A 112 -1.08 -14.05 -12.90
N TRP A 113 0.21 -14.34 -12.94
CA TRP A 113 0.75 -15.55 -12.32
C TRP A 113 0.64 -15.54 -10.79
N GLN A 114 0.82 -14.38 -10.16
CA GLN A 114 0.88 -14.24 -8.70
C GLN A 114 -0.49 -13.98 -8.05
N ILE A 115 -1.40 -13.27 -8.72
CA ILE A 115 -2.63 -12.72 -8.12
C ILE A 115 -3.60 -13.78 -7.59
N PHE A 116 -3.61 -14.98 -8.19
CA PHE A 116 -4.42 -16.12 -7.75
C PHE A 116 -3.64 -17.21 -7.01
N SER A 117 -2.39 -16.96 -6.66
CA SER A 117 -1.60 -17.90 -5.86
C SER A 117 -2.26 -18.11 -4.49
N GLU A 118 -2.26 -19.35 -4.01
CA GLU A 118 -2.69 -19.67 -2.64
C GLU A 118 -1.77 -19.03 -1.59
N GLY A 119 -0.52 -18.73 -1.96
CA GLY A 119 0.43 -18.03 -1.08
C GLY A 119 0.15 -16.53 -0.96
N ILE A 120 -0.23 -16.07 0.24
CA ILE A 120 -0.46 -14.64 0.55
C ILE A 120 0.74 -13.76 0.14
N SER A 121 1.97 -14.26 0.32
CA SER A 121 3.18 -13.50 -0.05
C SER A 121 3.33 -13.27 -1.56
N ASP A 122 2.82 -14.19 -2.39
CA ASP A 122 2.79 -14.00 -3.84
C ASP A 122 1.78 -12.91 -4.21
N ARG A 123 0.56 -13.00 -3.65
CA ARG A 123 -0.48 -11.98 -3.90
C ARG A 123 -0.05 -10.59 -3.44
N LYS A 124 0.61 -10.48 -2.28
CA LYS A 124 1.23 -9.22 -1.82
C LYS A 124 2.23 -8.63 -2.81
N ARG A 125 2.99 -9.46 -3.54
CA ARG A 125 3.86 -8.99 -4.63
C ARG A 125 3.06 -8.48 -5.82
N ALA A 126 2.01 -9.19 -6.22
CA ALA A 126 1.10 -8.75 -7.27
C ALA A 126 0.50 -7.36 -6.96
N TYR A 127 0.00 -7.14 -5.73
CA TYR A 127 -0.54 -5.83 -5.32
C TYR A 127 0.48 -4.69 -5.34
N HIS A 128 1.77 -5.00 -5.14
CA HIS A 128 2.82 -3.96 -5.19
C HIS A 128 3.19 -3.53 -6.59
N ILE A 129 2.87 -4.32 -7.61
CA ILE A 129 3.21 -3.99 -9.01
C ILE A 129 1.99 -3.59 -9.84
N SER A 130 0.78 -3.81 -9.31
CA SER A 130 -0.47 -3.62 -10.04
C SER A 130 -0.68 -2.20 -10.54
N GLU A 131 -0.20 -1.18 -9.82
CA GLU A 131 -0.26 0.21 -10.28
C GLU A 131 0.57 0.44 -11.54
N ALA A 132 1.77 -0.15 -11.61
CA ALA A 132 2.69 0.01 -12.74
C ALA A 132 2.20 -0.73 -14.00
N CYS A 133 1.28 -1.67 -13.86
CA CYS A 133 0.76 -2.47 -14.95
C CYS A 133 -0.78 -2.36 -15.10
N TYR A 134 -1.38 -1.34 -14.50
CA TYR A 134 -2.83 -1.21 -14.36
C TYR A 134 -3.54 -1.06 -15.71
N ASN A 135 -4.64 -1.78 -15.88
CA ASN A 135 -5.63 -1.64 -16.95
C ASN A 135 -6.93 -2.37 -16.55
N ASP A 136 -7.95 -2.33 -17.42
CA ASP A 136 -9.26 -2.96 -17.17
C ASP A 136 -9.19 -4.47 -16.90
N ASP A 137 -8.23 -5.19 -17.52
CA ASP A 137 -8.01 -6.61 -17.25
C ASP A 137 -7.46 -6.83 -15.82
N VAL A 138 -6.45 -6.06 -15.43
CA VAL A 138 -5.88 -6.09 -14.07
C VAL A 138 -6.95 -5.73 -13.03
N GLU A 139 -7.81 -4.75 -13.31
CA GLU A 139 -8.95 -4.42 -12.46
C GLU A 139 -9.88 -5.62 -12.27
N GLY A 140 -10.30 -6.26 -13.37
CA GLY A 140 -11.13 -7.45 -13.33
C GLY A 140 -10.50 -8.59 -12.52
N LEU A 141 -9.18 -8.76 -12.63
CA LEU A 141 -8.42 -9.76 -11.87
C LEU A 141 -8.36 -9.42 -10.36
N LEU A 142 -8.17 -8.15 -10.00
CA LEU A 142 -8.19 -7.68 -8.61
C LEU A 142 -9.55 -7.92 -7.95
N ILE A 143 -10.66 -7.64 -8.66
CA ILE A 143 -12.02 -7.89 -8.19
C ILE A 143 -12.24 -9.40 -7.98
N LYS A 144 -11.84 -10.23 -8.94
CA LYS A 144 -11.92 -11.69 -8.81
C LYS A 144 -11.10 -12.19 -7.62
N ALA A 145 -9.91 -11.64 -7.41
CA ALA A 145 -9.05 -12.00 -6.28
C ALA A 145 -9.64 -11.57 -4.94
N TRP A 146 -10.25 -10.38 -4.88
CA TRP A 146 -11.02 -9.93 -3.72
C TRP A 146 -12.15 -10.92 -3.40
N LYS A 147 -12.99 -11.27 -4.38
CA LYS A 147 -14.10 -12.21 -4.19
C LYS A 147 -13.62 -13.61 -3.77
N LYS A 148 -12.45 -14.05 -4.24
CA LYS A 148 -11.89 -15.36 -3.90
C LYS A 148 -11.26 -15.39 -2.50
N PHE A 149 -10.47 -14.39 -2.12
CA PHE A 149 -9.63 -14.46 -0.93
C PHE A 149 -10.03 -13.50 0.20
N GLY A 150 -10.75 -12.44 -0.11
CA GLY A 150 -11.03 -11.36 0.84
C GLY A 150 -9.77 -10.57 1.23
N ASP A 151 -8.81 -10.45 0.30
CA ASP A 151 -7.52 -9.80 0.57
C ASP A 151 -7.63 -8.27 0.57
N GLU A 152 -7.22 -7.65 1.69
CA GLU A 152 -7.11 -6.19 1.84
C GLU A 152 -6.28 -5.53 0.72
N GLY A 153 -5.21 -6.19 0.29
CA GLY A 153 -4.32 -5.67 -0.75
C GLY A 153 -5.02 -5.46 -2.09
N SER A 154 -5.96 -6.34 -2.47
CA SER A 154 -6.76 -6.15 -3.69
C SER A 154 -7.60 -4.87 -3.60
N ILE A 155 -8.31 -4.68 -2.49
CA ILE A 155 -9.17 -3.50 -2.28
C ILE A 155 -8.35 -2.24 -2.19
N SER A 156 -7.21 -2.24 -1.49
CA SER A 156 -6.34 -1.07 -1.40
C SER A 156 -5.88 -0.57 -2.78
N VAL A 157 -5.57 -1.48 -3.71
CA VAL A 157 -5.21 -1.10 -5.09
C VAL A 157 -6.43 -0.58 -5.84
N LEU A 158 -7.56 -1.30 -5.77
CA LEU A 158 -8.81 -0.92 -6.44
C LEU A 158 -9.30 0.46 -5.99
N VAL A 159 -9.26 0.78 -4.70
CA VAL A 159 -9.65 2.10 -4.21
C VAL A 159 -8.74 3.20 -4.80
N LYS A 160 -7.43 2.94 -4.88
CA LYS A 160 -6.44 3.92 -5.34
C LYS A 160 -6.49 4.18 -6.85
N VAL A 161 -6.52 3.12 -7.67
CA VAL A 161 -6.40 3.23 -9.14
C VAL A 161 -7.57 2.62 -9.92
N GLY A 162 -8.50 1.95 -9.24
CA GLY A 162 -9.72 1.36 -9.81
C GLY A 162 -10.65 2.38 -10.47
N SER A 163 -11.47 1.94 -11.41
CA SER A 163 -12.64 2.68 -11.88
C SER A 163 -13.62 2.86 -10.73
N THR A 164 -14.24 4.04 -10.63
CA THR A 164 -15.15 4.31 -9.53
C THR A 164 -16.42 3.46 -9.63
N GLU A 165 -16.91 3.22 -10.85
CA GLU A 165 -18.05 2.37 -11.15
C GLU A 165 -17.92 0.98 -10.51
N LYS A 166 -16.75 0.35 -10.66
CA LYS A 166 -16.50 -0.97 -10.07
C LYS A 166 -16.41 -0.95 -8.56
N ILE A 167 -15.88 0.13 -7.97
CA ILE A 167 -15.88 0.28 -6.50
C ILE A 167 -17.30 0.44 -5.98
N VAL A 168 -18.14 1.22 -6.66
CA VAL A 168 -19.56 1.38 -6.30
C VAL A 168 -20.27 0.03 -6.29
N ASP A 169 -20.06 -0.80 -7.31
CA ASP A 169 -20.70 -2.12 -7.44
C ASP A 169 -20.41 -3.06 -6.25
N ILE A 170 -19.23 -2.94 -5.63
CA ILE A 170 -18.80 -3.81 -4.52
C ILE A 170 -18.72 -3.08 -3.18
N PHE A 171 -19.17 -1.82 -3.10
CA PHE A 171 -18.90 -0.96 -1.95
C PHE A 171 -19.49 -1.52 -0.65
N LYS A 172 -20.72 -2.01 -0.67
CA LYS A 172 -21.36 -2.60 0.52
C LYS A 172 -20.58 -3.83 1.01
N GLU A 173 -20.06 -4.66 0.10
CA GLU A 173 -19.19 -5.79 0.46
C GLU A 173 -17.88 -5.34 1.12
N ILE A 174 -17.27 -4.26 0.61
CA ILE A 174 -16.07 -3.67 1.22
C ILE A 174 -16.39 -3.13 2.62
N TRP A 175 -17.52 -2.43 2.75
CA TRP A 175 -17.93 -1.79 4.00
C TRP A 175 -18.23 -2.80 5.09
N ASP A 176 -18.94 -3.87 4.76
CA ASP A 176 -19.36 -4.90 5.72
C ASP A 176 -18.22 -5.87 6.08
N SER A 177 -17.10 -5.85 5.35
CA SER A 177 -16.00 -6.77 5.59
C SER A 177 -15.20 -6.42 6.85
N ASP A 178 -15.05 -7.40 7.76
CA ASP A 178 -14.17 -7.35 8.92
C ASP A 178 -12.66 -7.41 8.56
N LYS A 179 -12.34 -7.94 7.38
CA LYS A 179 -10.96 -8.08 6.87
C LYS A 179 -10.36 -6.79 6.34
N ILE A 180 -11.18 -5.77 6.07
CA ILE A 180 -10.73 -4.50 5.50
C ILE A 180 -10.55 -3.48 6.62
N LYS A 181 -9.35 -2.92 6.74
CA LYS A 181 -9.10 -1.82 7.67
C LYS A 181 -9.95 -0.59 7.35
N PHE A 182 -10.35 0.09 8.42
CA PHE A 182 -11.25 1.23 8.35
C PHE A 182 -10.75 2.37 7.45
N TYR A 183 -9.44 2.65 7.42
CA TYR A 183 -8.90 3.69 6.53
C TYR A 183 -9.16 3.38 5.05
N ILE A 184 -9.10 2.11 4.63
CA ILE A 184 -9.40 1.71 3.24
C ILE A 184 -10.91 1.84 2.97
N LYS A 185 -11.75 1.47 3.94
CA LYS A 185 -13.21 1.68 3.85
C LYS A 185 -13.54 3.17 3.66
N ASN A 186 -12.87 4.05 4.40
CA ASN A 186 -13.07 5.49 4.29
C ASN A 186 -12.60 6.06 2.94
N GLU A 187 -11.47 5.58 2.40
CA GLU A 187 -11.04 5.98 1.06
C GLU A 187 -12.02 5.50 -0.02
N ALA A 188 -12.54 4.26 0.10
CA ALA A 188 -13.59 3.75 -0.77
C ALA A 188 -14.88 4.59 -0.64
N LEU A 189 -15.30 4.90 0.59
CA LEU A 189 -16.48 5.70 0.90
C LEU A 189 -16.41 7.08 0.25
N LYS A 190 -15.30 7.80 0.41
CA LYS A 190 -15.12 9.12 -0.23
C LYS A 190 -15.26 9.00 -1.75
N LYS A 191 -14.60 8.01 -2.36
CA LYS A 191 -14.65 7.78 -3.80
C LYS A 191 -16.06 7.47 -4.31
N VAL A 192 -16.80 6.61 -3.61
CA VAL A 192 -18.18 6.26 -3.93
C VAL A 192 -19.12 7.45 -3.72
N ALA A 193 -18.98 8.17 -2.60
CA ALA A 193 -19.82 9.32 -2.27
C ALA A 193 -19.73 10.44 -3.31
N CYS A 194 -18.53 10.73 -3.82
CA CYS A 194 -18.32 11.71 -4.89
C CYS A 194 -19.00 11.30 -6.21
N PHE A 195 -19.17 10.01 -6.46
CA PHE A 195 -19.74 9.48 -7.71
C PHE A 195 -21.25 9.25 -7.63
N ASP A 196 -21.70 8.53 -6.60
CA ASP A 196 -23.12 8.22 -6.36
C ASP A 196 -23.39 8.22 -4.85
N PHE A 197 -23.79 9.38 -4.33
CA PHE A 197 -24.07 9.57 -2.91
C PHE A 197 -25.21 8.69 -2.39
N SER A 198 -26.14 8.25 -3.26
CA SER A 198 -27.24 7.36 -2.83
C SER A 198 -26.74 5.99 -2.35
N ARG A 199 -25.54 5.60 -2.81
CA ARG A 199 -24.90 4.32 -2.45
C ARG A 199 -24.28 4.32 -1.07
N VAL A 200 -24.20 5.48 -0.41
CA VAL A 200 -23.62 5.62 0.93
C VAL A 200 -24.64 6.04 1.98
N SER A 201 -25.92 6.21 1.61
CA SER A 201 -26.97 6.66 2.54
C SER A 201 -27.17 5.73 3.73
N PHE A 202 -26.95 4.43 3.58
CA PHE A 202 -27.07 3.47 4.68
C PHE A 202 -26.04 3.72 5.81
N ILE A 203 -24.94 4.42 5.52
CA ILE A 203 -23.89 4.75 6.50
C ILE A 203 -24.36 5.81 7.49
N GLU A 204 -25.38 6.61 7.14
CA GLU A 204 -25.96 7.60 8.04
C GLU A 204 -26.39 6.98 9.37
N GLU A 205 -26.94 5.76 9.35
CA GLU A 205 -27.36 5.03 10.54
C GLU A 205 -26.24 4.15 11.13
N GLU A 206 -25.43 3.49 10.29
CA GLU A 206 -24.40 2.55 10.74
C GLU A 206 -23.15 3.23 11.32
N SER A 207 -22.72 4.35 10.74
CA SER A 207 -21.52 5.09 11.14
C SER A 207 -21.67 6.58 10.82
N PRO A 208 -22.41 7.33 11.66
CA PRO A 208 -22.74 8.74 11.41
C PRO A 208 -21.51 9.63 11.15
N VAL A 209 -20.39 9.34 11.84
CA VAL A 209 -19.13 10.09 11.67
C VAL A 209 -18.50 9.87 10.29
N SER A 210 -18.52 8.64 9.79
CA SER A 210 -18.07 8.37 8.42
C SER A 210 -19.03 8.98 7.40
N PHE A 211 -20.34 9.02 7.67
CA PHE A 211 -21.29 9.72 6.82
C PHE A 211 -20.99 11.22 6.70
N LEU A 212 -20.65 11.91 7.80
CA LEU A 212 -20.18 13.31 7.75
C LEU A 212 -18.97 13.47 6.83
N SER A 213 -18.00 12.56 6.93
CA SER A 213 -16.82 12.56 6.06
C SER A 213 -17.20 12.37 4.58
N ALA A 214 -18.16 11.50 4.29
CA ALA A 214 -18.67 11.26 2.94
C ALA A 214 -19.40 12.50 2.39
N SER A 215 -20.21 13.17 3.23
CA SER A 215 -20.91 14.40 2.87
C SER A 215 -19.93 15.50 2.47
N ILE A 216 -18.83 15.67 3.21
CA ILE A 216 -17.79 16.65 2.88
C ILE A 216 -17.14 16.33 1.53
N ALA A 217 -16.72 15.08 1.33
CA ALA A 217 -16.07 14.66 0.08
C ALA A 217 -16.98 14.88 -1.14
N ALA A 218 -18.28 14.60 -0.99
CA ALA A 218 -19.27 14.75 -2.06
C ALA A 218 -19.85 16.18 -2.19
N GLY A 219 -19.41 17.14 -1.36
CA GLY A 219 -19.97 18.49 -1.34
C GLY A 219 -21.46 18.53 -0.97
N ARG A 220 -21.94 17.57 -0.18
CA ARG A 220 -23.32 17.48 0.28
C ARG A 220 -23.47 18.16 1.64
N ASN A 221 -24.57 18.89 1.79
CA ASN A 221 -24.95 19.46 3.07
C ASN A 221 -25.67 18.41 3.92
N VAL A 222 -25.58 18.55 5.24
CA VAL A 222 -26.29 17.74 6.24
C VAL A 222 -27.09 18.68 7.14
N THR A 223 -28.07 18.15 7.86
CA THR A 223 -28.84 18.97 8.81
C THR A 223 -28.02 19.28 10.05
N ASP A 224 -28.32 20.41 10.70
CA ASP A 224 -27.67 20.81 11.94
C ASP A 224 -27.95 19.81 13.06
N GLU A 225 -29.17 19.27 13.10
CA GLU A 225 -29.57 18.23 14.06
C GLU A 225 -28.78 16.93 13.88
N PHE A 226 -28.47 16.55 12.64
CA PHE A 226 -27.64 15.38 12.38
C PHE A 226 -26.22 15.56 12.94
N VAL A 227 -25.61 16.72 12.73
CA VAL A 227 -24.27 17.01 13.28
C VAL A 227 -24.28 17.02 14.81
N LEU A 228 -25.31 17.63 15.42
CA LEU A 228 -25.46 17.68 16.87
C LEU A 228 -25.69 16.30 17.50
N SER A 229 -26.57 15.49 16.92
CA SER A 229 -26.82 14.13 17.39
C SER A 229 -25.58 13.26 17.25
N THR A 230 -24.86 13.35 16.13
CA THR A 230 -23.59 12.65 15.91
C THR A 230 -22.52 13.05 16.94
N ALA A 231 -22.38 14.35 17.25
CA ALA A 231 -21.45 14.83 18.28
C ALA A 231 -21.77 14.29 19.68
N ARG A 232 -23.07 14.18 20.01
CA ARG A 232 -23.54 13.68 21.32
C ARG A 232 -23.41 12.16 21.46
N SER A 233 -23.24 11.45 20.35
CA SER A 233 -23.00 10.00 20.31
C SER A 233 -21.54 9.64 20.05
N ALA A 234 -20.61 10.60 20.13
CA ALA A 234 -19.19 10.30 19.96
C ALA A 234 -18.73 9.32 21.05
N ASP A 235 -17.91 8.33 20.67
CA ASP A 235 -17.43 7.30 21.60
C ASP A 235 -15.99 7.57 22.09
N SER A 236 -15.28 8.51 21.44
CA SER A 236 -13.93 8.92 21.81
C SER A 236 -13.68 10.41 21.58
N ILE A 237 -12.66 10.95 22.25
CA ILE A 237 -12.26 12.35 22.09
C ILE A 237 -11.78 12.64 20.66
N ASN A 238 -11.14 11.66 20.02
CA ASN A 238 -10.67 11.77 18.64
C ASN A 238 -11.84 11.85 17.66
N GLU A 239 -12.88 11.05 17.89
CA GLU A 239 -14.10 11.06 17.11
C GLU A 239 -14.83 12.40 17.25
N LEU A 240 -14.99 12.91 18.48
CA LEU A 240 -15.56 14.23 18.73
C LEU A 240 -14.78 15.34 18.01
N GLY A 241 -13.45 15.30 18.10
CA GLY A 241 -12.57 16.22 17.35
C GLY A 241 -12.78 16.14 15.84
N TYR A 242 -12.97 14.94 15.28
CA TYR A 242 -13.26 14.76 13.86
C TYR A 242 -14.63 15.33 13.48
N ILE A 243 -15.65 15.12 14.29
CA ILE A 243 -17.00 15.66 14.08
C ILE A 243 -16.97 17.20 14.05
N LEU A 244 -16.23 17.83 14.97
CA LEU A 244 -16.04 19.28 14.99
C LEU A 244 -15.32 19.78 13.73
N TRP A 245 -14.27 19.07 13.29
CA TRP A 245 -13.61 19.37 12.02
C TRP A 245 -14.58 19.27 10.84
N CYS A 246 -15.43 18.23 10.82
CA CYS A 246 -16.45 18.05 9.80
C CYS A 246 -17.48 19.20 9.80
N ALA A 247 -17.96 19.61 10.98
CA ALA A 247 -18.87 20.74 11.13
C ALA A 247 -18.25 22.03 10.58
N GLY A 248 -16.95 22.25 10.82
CA GLY A 248 -16.19 23.36 10.25
C GLY A 248 -16.13 23.32 8.72
N LYS A 249 -15.80 22.16 8.14
CA LYS A 249 -15.77 21.96 6.68
C LYS A 249 -17.14 22.14 6.01
N LEU A 250 -18.21 21.79 6.72
CA LEU A 250 -19.60 21.97 6.28
C LEU A 250 -20.15 23.38 6.59
N SER A 251 -19.30 24.29 7.08
CA SER A 251 -19.66 25.69 7.42
C SER A 251 -20.80 25.82 8.44
N LYS A 252 -20.87 24.89 9.40
CA LYS A 252 -21.93 24.81 10.43
C LYS A 252 -21.62 25.67 11.66
N ARG A 253 -21.49 26.98 11.46
CA ARG A 253 -21.12 27.93 12.52
C ARG A 253 -22.02 27.83 13.76
N ASP A 254 -23.33 27.83 13.57
CA ASP A 254 -24.29 27.85 14.69
C ASP A 254 -24.28 26.53 15.47
N VAL A 255 -24.04 25.41 14.79
CA VAL A 255 -23.82 24.10 15.42
C VAL A 255 -22.58 24.13 16.30
N ILE A 256 -21.46 24.67 15.80
CA ILE A 256 -20.21 24.77 16.58
C ILE A 256 -20.43 25.65 17.82
N LEU A 257 -21.11 26.79 17.68
CA LEU A 257 -21.44 27.66 18.83
C LEU A 257 -22.31 26.95 19.86
N LYS A 258 -23.25 26.12 19.42
CA LYS A 258 -24.06 25.30 20.33
C LYS A 258 -23.23 24.23 21.02
N LEU A 259 -22.38 23.52 20.28
CA LEU A 259 -21.51 22.47 20.83
C LEU A 259 -20.51 23.02 21.85
N ILE A 260 -20.00 24.25 21.69
CA ILE A 260 -19.12 24.89 22.70
C ILE A 260 -19.80 24.92 24.08
N ASN A 261 -21.11 25.14 24.15
CA ASN A 261 -21.84 25.16 25.42
C ASN A 261 -22.16 23.76 25.97
N GLU A 262 -22.02 22.71 25.15
CA GLU A 262 -22.32 21.31 25.51
C GLU A 262 -21.04 20.47 25.66
N ILE A 263 -19.87 20.98 25.25
CA ILE A 263 -18.66 20.17 25.03
C ILE A 263 -18.16 19.51 26.32
N GLU A 264 -18.13 20.24 27.44
CA GLU A 264 -17.69 19.70 28.74
C GLU A 264 -18.57 18.54 29.19
N TYR A 265 -19.88 18.62 28.92
CA TYR A 265 -20.82 17.56 29.26
C TYR A 265 -20.68 16.34 28.35
N ILE A 266 -20.36 16.54 27.07
CA ILE A 266 -20.09 15.45 26.12
C ILE A 266 -18.78 14.76 26.52
N GLU A 267 -17.70 15.52 26.71
CA GLU A 267 -16.38 15.01 27.09
C GLU A 267 -16.41 14.26 28.42
N GLY A 268 -17.19 14.74 29.40
CA GLY A 268 -17.35 14.07 30.70
C GLY A 268 -17.96 12.67 30.64
N LYS A 269 -18.52 12.25 29.49
CA LYS A 269 -19.05 10.89 29.25
C LYS A 269 -18.08 9.99 28.49
N LEU A 270 -17.05 10.57 27.88
CA LEU A 270 -16.10 9.82 27.07
C LEU A 270 -15.13 9.06 27.98
N PRO A 271 -14.66 7.88 27.59
CA PRO A 271 -13.58 7.20 28.29
C PRO A 271 -12.35 8.12 28.38
N LEU A 272 -11.67 8.10 29.52
CA LEU A 272 -10.38 8.78 29.69
C LEU A 272 -9.34 8.10 28.80
N GLU A 273 -9.21 8.56 27.57
CA GLU A 273 -8.16 8.19 26.65
C GLU A 273 -7.06 9.24 26.65
N PHE A 274 -5.80 8.81 26.68
CA PHE A 274 -4.70 9.71 26.36
C PHE A 274 -4.84 10.10 24.88
N TRP A 275 -4.88 11.40 24.60
CA TRP A 275 -4.88 11.98 23.27
C TRP A 275 -3.74 11.37 22.42
N GLU A 276 -4.03 10.36 21.61
CA GLU A 276 -3.06 9.83 20.65
C GLU A 276 -3.16 10.63 19.35
N LEU A 277 -2.06 11.27 18.95
CA LEU A 277 -1.85 11.96 17.67
C LEU A 277 -1.87 10.98 16.47
N LYS A 278 -2.94 10.21 16.28
CA LYS A 278 -3.14 9.32 15.11
C LYS A 278 -3.85 10.02 13.94
N PHE A 279 -3.86 11.35 13.91
CA PHE A 279 -4.49 12.17 12.85
C PHE A 279 -3.66 12.36 11.56
N HIS A 280 -2.73 11.47 11.27
CA HIS A 280 -1.99 11.46 10.00
C HIS A 280 -2.62 10.46 9.03
N GLY A 281 -3.61 10.89 8.24
CA GLY A 281 -4.13 10.07 7.14
C GLY A 281 -5.46 10.46 6.52
N LEU A 282 -6.14 11.51 6.99
CA LEU A 282 -7.46 11.94 6.47
C LEU A 282 -7.49 13.34 5.86
N ALA A 283 -6.32 13.99 5.72
CA ALA A 283 -6.17 15.24 4.98
C ALA A 283 -5.96 14.98 3.48
#